data_AF-A0A815J6R0-F1
#
_entry.id   AF-A0A815J6R0-F1
#
_cell.length_a   1.000
_cell.length_b   1.000
_cell.length_c   1.000
_cell.angle_alpha   90.00
_cell.angle_beta   90.00
_cell.angle_gamma   90.00
#
_symmetry.space_group_name_H-M   'P 1'
#
loop_
_entity.id
_entity.type
_entity.pdbx_description
1 polymer ?
#
loop_
_entity_poly.entity_id
_entity_poly.type
_entity_poly.pdbx_seq_one_letter_code
_entity_poly.pdbx_strand_id
1 'polypeptide(L)'
;MAFYSNFYALNLTKFGLSIRSLTIDHCHAKDLLGIAENMPNIRSFNILSLDGKVDVKSDTTICTEMRWVKIYALNVSLKTLEQVQKLMPYVETLSITTRLPDDYLVFYQFWKELISTLLLNLNTFELNIMALYSHQRTAIMEEFEKDDYWLSSHVKLNVKVQNLQEKP
;
A
#
# COMPACT_ATOMS: atom_id res chain seq x y z
N MET A 1 -10.42 -6.34 -21.90
CA MET A 1 -11.47 -5.31 -21.74
C MET A 1 -11.13 -4.55 -20.45
N ALA A 2 -10.49 -3.39 -20.56
CA ALA A 2 -10.12 -2.58 -19.40
C ALA A 2 -11.32 -1.70 -19.01
N PHE A 3 -11.87 -1.93 -17.83
CA PHE A 3 -12.86 -1.02 -17.23
C PHE A 3 -12.12 0.23 -16.76
N TYR A 4 -12.09 1.28 -17.57
CA TYR A 4 -11.75 2.62 -17.11
C TYR A 4 -12.98 3.18 -16.38
N SER A 5 -13.20 2.77 -15.14
CA SER A 5 -14.11 3.53 -14.28
C SER A 5 -13.42 4.83 -13.94
N ASN A 6 -13.72 5.90 -14.68
CA ASN A 6 -13.62 7.24 -14.15
C ASN A 6 -14.45 7.23 -12.86
N PHE A 7 -13.78 7.07 -11.72
CA PHE A 7 -14.35 7.38 -10.42
C PHE A 7 -14.55 8.90 -10.44
N TYR A 8 -15.58 9.36 -11.14
CA TYR A 8 -16.28 10.55 -10.71
C TYR A 8 -16.60 10.23 -9.27
N ALA A 9 -15.82 10.80 -8.35
CA ALA A 9 -16.11 10.75 -6.94
C ALA A 9 -17.57 11.19 -6.84
N LEU A 10 -18.45 10.20 -6.72
CA LEU A 10 -19.79 10.42 -6.22
C LEU A 10 -19.51 11.20 -4.96
N ASN A 11 -19.87 12.47 -4.96
CA ASN A 11 -19.68 13.31 -3.81
C ASN A 11 -20.72 12.82 -2.81
N LEU A 12 -20.41 11.69 -2.15
CA LEU A 12 -21.31 10.95 -1.27
C LEU A 12 -21.67 11.79 -0.03
N THR A 13 -20.90 12.85 0.23
CA THR A 13 -21.26 13.88 1.22
C THR A 13 -22.49 14.69 0.80
N LYS A 14 -22.80 14.82 -0.50
CA LYS A 14 -24.06 15.44 -0.96
C LYS A 14 -25.30 14.68 -0.49
N PHE A 15 -25.16 13.41 -0.13
CA PHE A 15 -26.24 12.58 0.41
C PHE A 15 -26.21 12.50 1.94
N GLY A 16 -25.37 13.27 2.62
CA GLY A 16 -25.22 13.20 4.09
C GLY A 16 -24.64 11.88 4.60
N LEU A 17 -24.05 11.06 3.71
CA LEU A 17 -23.51 9.76 4.08
C LEU A 17 -22.10 9.93 4.68
N SER A 18 -21.94 9.53 5.94
CA SER A 18 -20.65 9.45 6.61
C SER A 18 -20.01 8.09 6.35
N ILE A 19 -19.12 8.04 5.36
CA ILE A 19 -18.38 6.82 5.02
C ILE A 19 -17.16 6.72 5.93
N ARG A 20 -17.11 5.66 6.73
CA ARG A 20 -15.97 5.35 7.62
C ARG A 20 -15.00 4.32 7.05
N SER A 21 -15.49 3.45 6.16
CA SER A 21 -14.69 2.43 5.51
C SER A 21 -15.01 2.40 4.02
N LEU A 22 -13.98 2.38 3.19
CA LEU A 22 -14.08 2.31 1.75
C LEU A 22 -13.16 1.22 1.23
N THR A 23 -13.69 0.36 0.36
CA THR A 23 -12.89 -0.58 -0.42
C THR A 23 -13.09 -0.25 -1.90
N ILE A 24 -12.00 -0.05 -2.63
CA ILE A 24 -12.01 0.17 -4.07
C ILE A 24 -11.20 -0.92 -4.73
N ASP A 25 -11.84 -1.56 -5.71
CA ASP A 25 -11.15 -2.41 -6.66
C ASP A 25 -10.67 -1.56 -7.82
N HIS A 26 -9.36 -1.58 -8.09
CA HIS A 26 -8.70 -0.75 -9.10
C HIS A 26 -8.91 0.77 -8.93
N CYS A 27 -7.96 1.42 -8.28
CA CYS A 27 -7.91 2.86 -8.09
C CYS A 27 -6.67 3.41 -8.79
N HIS A 28 -6.86 4.43 -9.64
CA HIS A 28 -5.71 5.18 -10.12
C HIS A 28 -5.26 6.12 -9.02
N ALA A 29 -3.95 6.25 -8.83
CA ALA A 29 -3.41 6.98 -7.69
C ALA A 29 -3.88 8.45 -7.65
N LYS A 30 -4.14 9.05 -8.82
CA LYS A 30 -4.76 10.38 -8.96
C LYS A 30 -6.15 10.49 -8.31
N ASP A 31 -6.92 9.40 -8.27
CA ASP A 31 -8.28 9.37 -7.74
C ASP A 31 -8.28 9.35 -6.20
N LEU A 32 -7.15 8.97 -5.58
CA LEU A 32 -6.96 9.04 -4.13
C LEU A 32 -7.12 10.47 -3.61
N LEU A 33 -6.68 11.47 -4.38
CA LEU A 33 -6.87 12.89 -4.05
C LEU A 33 -8.35 13.24 -3.96
N GLY A 34 -9.11 12.89 -4.99
CA GLY A 34 -10.56 13.17 -5.03
C GLY A 34 -11.31 12.45 -3.92
N ILE A 35 -10.95 11.20 -3.61
CA ILE A 35 -11.54 10.46 -2.49
C ILE A 35 -11.21 11.14 -1.17
N ALA A 36 -9.95 11.52 -0.99
CA ALA A 36 -9.51 12.16 0.24
C ALA A 36 -10.27 13.47 0.46
N GLU A 37 -10.35 14.32 -0.56
CA GLU A 37 -11.02 15.63 -0.49
C GLU A 37 -12.52 15.52 -0.18
N ASN A 38 -13.17 14.49 -0.71
CA ASN A 38 -14.62 14.31 -0.58
C ASN A 38 -15.02 13.41 0.59
N MET A 39 -14.09 12.78 1.31
CA MET A 39 -14.42 11.83 2.39
C MET A 39 -13.59 12.05 3.66
N PRO A 40 -13.68 13.22 4.33
CA PRO A 40 -12.80 13.58 5.45
C PRO A 40 -12.92 12.67 6.68
N ASN A 41 -14.04 11.96 6.83
CA ASN A 41 -14.34 11.08 7.98
C ASN A 41 -13.94 9.61 7.76
N ILE A 42 -13.28 9.30 6.64
CA ILE A 42 -12.83 7.95 6.36
C ILE A 42 -11.78 7.51 7.38
N ARG A 43 -11.95 6.31 7.95
CA ARG A 43 -11.03 5.72 8.93
C ARG A 43 -10.25 4.54 8.37
N SER A 44 -10.89 3.76 7.50
CA SER A 44 -10.33 2.58 6.88
C SER A 44 -10.44 2.70 5.36
N PHE A 45 -9.32 2.51 4.67
CA PHE A 45 -9.27 2.56 3.22
C PHE A 45 -8.51 1.37 2.65
N ASN A 46 -9.16 0.62 1.76
CA ASN A 46 -8.61 -0.58 1.17
C ASN A 46 -8.61 -0.46 -0.36
N ILE A 47 -7.44 -0.60 -0.95
CA ILE A 47 -7.19 -0.43 -2.39
C ILE A 47 -6.69 -1.78 -2.92
N LEU A 48 -7.47 -2.47 -3.73
CA LEU A 48 -7.12 -3.80 -4.23
C LEU A 48 -6.19 -3.79 -5.45
N SER A 49 -6.08 -2.65 -6.12
CA SER A 49 -5.14 -2.46 -7.22
C SER A 49 -4.90 -0.97 -7.33
N LEU A 50 -3.64 -0.55 -7.14
CA LEU A 50 -3.23 0.85 -7.24
C LEU A 50 -2.30 1.00 -8.44
N ASP A 51 -2.72 1.80 -9.42
CA ASP A 51 -1.92 2.10 -10.61
C ASP A 51 -1.66 3.60 -10.79
N GLY A 52 -0.65 3.92 -11.59
CA GLY A 52 -0.30 5.30 -11.91
C GLY A 52 0.57 6.03 -10.88
N LYS A 53 0.70 7.34 -11.08
CA LYS A 53 1.48 8.24 -10.23
C LYS A 53 0.55 9.29 -9.63
N VAL A 54 0.76 9.62 -8.36
CA VAL A 54 0.16 10.82 -7.74
C VAL A 54 1.17 11.95 -7.86
N ASP A 55 0.70 13.09 -8.32
CA ASP A 55 1.42 14.36 -8.17
C ASP A 55 0.58 15.24 -7.24
N VAL A 56 0.83 15.11 -5.93
CA VAL A 56 0.16 15.94 -4.93
C VAL A 56 0.85 17.30 -4.98
N LYS A 57 0.20 18.28 -5.61
CA LYS A 57 0.77 19.61 -5.83
C LYS A 57 0.74 20.54 -4.61
N SER A 58 0.41 20.04 -3.42
CA SER A 58 0.15 20.90 -2.26
C SER A 58 0.33 20.18 -0.92
N ASP A 59 0.62 20.95 0.13
CA ASP A 59 0.67 20.54 1.55
C ASP A 59 -0.72 20.18 2.12
N THR A 60 -1.62 19.67 1.28
CA THR A 60 -2.99 19.37 1.67
C THR A 60 -2.98 18.06 2.46
N THR A 61 -2.92 18.20 3.78
CA THR A 61 -3.29 17.13 4.69
C THR A 61 -4.79 16.90 4.54
N ILE A 62 -5.16 15.73 4.07
CA ILE A 62 -6.55 15.34 3.86
C ILE A 62 -6.79 14.03 4.64
N CYS A 63 -8.03 13.65 4.95
CA CYS A 63 -8.33 12.43 5.72
C CYS A 63 -7.68 12.35 7.12
N THR A 64 -7.89 13.36 7.97
CA THR A 64 -7.34 13.42 9.33
C THR A 64 -7.81 12.28 10.25
N GLU A 65 -8.94 11.66 9.93
CA GLU A 65 -9.51 10.51 10.65
C GLU A 65 -8.98 9.16 10.14
N MET A 66 -8.20 9.12 9.06
CA MET A 66 -7.73 7.85 8.50
C MET A 66 -6.70 7.21 9.43
N ARG A 67 -6.90 5.93 9.72
CA ARG A 67 -6.07 5.14 10.64
C ARG A 67 -5.54 3.87 10.00
N TRP A 68 -6.31 3.26 9.10
CA TRP A 68 -5.94 1.98 8.47
C TRP A 68 -5.96 2.09 6.95
N VAL A 69 -4.83 1.80 6.33
CA VAL A 69 -4.68 1.74 4.87
C VAL A 69 -4.20 0.36 4.47
N LYS A 70 -4.91 -0.26 3.54
CA LYS A 70 -4.49 -1.50 2.90
C LYS A 70 -4.33 -1.28 1.41
N ILE A 71 -3.18 -1.66 0.85
CA ILE A 71 -2.88 -1.51 -0.57
C ILE A 71 -2.45 -2.88 -1.09
N TYR A 72 -3.12 -3.35 -2.14
CA TYR A 72 -2.67 -4.49 -2.91
C TYR A 72 -2.02 -3.93 -4.18
N ALA A 73 -0.69 -3.89 -4.14
CA ALA A 73 0.16 -3.16 -5.05
C ALA A 73 0.96 -4.15 -5.90
N LEU A 74 0.67 -4.20 -7.21
CA LEU A 74 1.50 -4.96 -8.13
C LEU A 74 2.70 -4.15 -8.64
N ASN A 75 2.62 -2.81 -8.71
CA ASN A 75 3.65 -1.94 -9.31
C ASN A 75 3.69 -0.51 -8.71
N VAL A 76 3.73 -0.38 -7.38
CA VAL A 76 3.73 0.95 -6.75
C VAL A 76 5.18 1.45 -6.54
N SER A 77 5.46 2.69 -6.95
CA SER A 77 6.76 3.32 -6.75
C SER A 77 6.91 3.97 -5.36
N LEU A 78 8.15 4.17 -4.91
CA LEU A 78 8.49 4.85 -3.64
C LEU A 78 7.81 6.22 -3.59
N LYS A 79 7.98 7.02 -4.65
CA LYS A 79 7.36 8.33 -4.79
C LYS A 79 5.84 8.27 -4.63
N THR A 80 5.17 7.25 -5.19
CA THR A 80 3.71 7.08 -5.04
C THR A 80 3.34 6.85 -3.58
N LEU A 81 4.07 6.00 -2.86
CA LEU A 81 3.78 5.72 -1.45
C LEU A 81 4.09 6.90 -0.52
N GLU A 82 5.16 7.65 -0.78
CA GLU A 82 5.43 8.91 -0.06
C GLU A 82 4.28 9.91 -0.25
N GLN A 83 3.76 10.04 -1.48
CA GLN A 83 2.59 10.90 -1.72
C GLN A 83 1.35 10.39 -0.99
N VAL A 84 1.10 9.08 -0.98
CA VAL A 84 -0.01 8.48 -0.22
C VAL A 84 0.13 8.76 1.27
N GLN A 85 1.34 8.68 1.83
CA GLN A 85 1.59 9.02 3.22
C GLN A 85 1.31 10.49 3.53
N LYS A 86 1.71 11.42 2.65
CA LYS A 86 1.38 12.85 2.79
C LYS A 86 -0.12 13.11 2.82
N LEU A 87 -0.89 12.35 2.04
CA LEU A 87 -2.35 12.44 2.02
C LEU A 87 -3.02 11.83 3.24
N MET A 88 -2.30 11.08 4.06
CA MET A 88 -2.89 10.32 5.17
C MET A 88 -1.92 10.34 6.39
N PRO A 89 -1.60 11.52 6.94
CA PRO A 89 -0.48 11.67 7.89
C PRO A 89 -0.73 11.03 9.26
N TYR A 90 -1.97 10.64 9.57
CA TYR A 90 -2.37 10.01 10.82
C TYR A 90 -2.62 8.50 10.69
N VAL A 91 -2.19 7.88 9.58
CA VAL A 91 -2.30 6.44 9.43
C VAL A 91 -1.47 5.76 10.50
N GLU A 92 -2.10 4.87 11.25
CA GLU A 92 -1.45 4.07 12.29
C GLU A 92 -1.01 2.71 11.73
N THR A 93 -1.78 2.17 10.78
CA THR A 93 -1.49 0.88 10.14
C THR A 93 -1.49 0.98 8.62
N LEU A 94 -0.36 0.62 8.02
CA LEU A 94 -0.21 0.46 6.57
C LEU A 94 0.06 -1.01 6.25
N SER A 95 -0.82 -1.65 5.49
CA SER A 95 -0.68 -3.04 5.06
C SER A 95 -0.53 -3.08 3.54
N ILE A 96 0.62 -3.52 3.05
CA ILE A 96 0.86 -3.66 1.61
C ILE A 96 0.94 -5.14 1.25
N THR A 97 0.24 -5.53 0.20
CA THR A 97 0.32 -6.87 -0.40
C THR A 97 0.87 -6.75 -1.81
N THR A 98 1.91 -7.51 -2.14
CA THR A 98 2.57 -7.45 -3.44
C THR A 98 3.07 -8.83 -3.88
N ARG A 99 3.33 -8.98 -5.19
CA ARG A 99 3.93 -10.20 -5.75
C ARG A 99 5.44 -10.05 -5.77
N LEU A 100 6.15 -11.12 -5.41
CA LEU A 100 7.60 -11.17 -5.53
C LEU A 100 7.97 -11.28 -7.03
N PRO A 101 8.72 -10.32 -7.60
CA PRO A 101 9.25 -10.45 -8.94
C PRO A 101 10.40 -11.46 -8.97
N ASP A 102 10.81 -11.87 -10.17
CA ASP A 102 11.93 -12.81 -10.35
C ASP A 102 13.25 -12.22 -9.83
N ASP A 103 13.44 -10.90 -10.00
CA ASP A 103 14.56 -10.16 -9.42
C ASP A 103 14.25 -9.72 -7.97
N TYR A 104 14.39 -10.67 -7.04
CA TYR A 104 14.07 -10.46 -5.63
C TYR A 104 15.04 -9.51 -4.92
N LEU A 105 16.27 -9.32 -5.43
CA LEU A 105 17.26 -8.43 -4.80
C LEU A 105 16.91 -6.97 -5.02
N VAL A 106 16.54 -6.58 -6.26
CA VAL A 106 16.05 -5.22 -6.55
C VAL A 106 14.77 -4.94 -5.75
N PHE A 107 13.90 -5.93 -5.64
CA PHE A 107 12.69 -5.84 -4.82
C PHE A 107 13.03 -5.60 -3.34
N TYR A 108 13.94 -6.37 -2.77
CA TYR A 108 14.37 -6.21 -1.38
C TYR A 108 14.95 -4.81 -1.11
N GLN A 109 15.84 -4.32 -1.99
CA GLN A 109 16.44 -2.99 -1.83
C GLN A 109 15.40 -1.87 -1.86
N PHE A 110 14.42 -1.97 -2.77
CA PHE A 110 13.30 -1.03 -2.83
C PHE A 110 12.52 -0.98 -1.50
N TRP A 111 12.17 -2.14 -0.95
CA TRP A 111 11.40 -2.20 0.29
C TRP A 111 12.22 -1.75 1.51
N LYS A 112 13.51 -2.04 1.54
CA LYS A 112 14.43 -1.54 2.57
C LYS A 112 14.48 -0.02 2.60
N GLU A 113 14.68 0.61 1.43
CA GLU A 113 14.71 2.07 1.29
C GLU A 113 13.37 2.70 1.70
N LEU A 114 12.27 2.14 1.19
CA LEU A 114 10.91 2.59 1.50
C LEU A 114 10.63 2.60 2.99
N ILE A 115 10.87 1.49 3.69
CA ILE A 115 10.54 1.39 5.10
C ILE A 115 11.41 2.36 5.91
N SER A 116 12.72 2.44 5.60
CA SER A 116 13.63 3.38 6.25
C SER A 116 13.19 4.85 6.14
N THR A 117 12.39 5.17 5.11
CA THR A 117 11.86 6.51 4.85
C THR A 117 10.46 6.72 5.43
N LEU A 118 9.57 5.71 5.33
CA LEU A 118 8.14 5.86 5.67
C LEU A 118 7.80 5.62 7.16
N LEU A 119 8.60 4.87 7.92
CA LEU A 119 8.17 4.39 9.26
C LEU A 119 8.10 5.42 10.38
N LEU A 120 8.48 6.69 10.17
CA LEU A 120 8.61 7.64 11.28
C LEU A 120 7.30 7.87 12.09
N ASN A 121 6.13 7.53 11.53
CA ASN A 121 4.82 7.77 12.18
C ASN A 121 3.88 6.54 12.22
N LEU A 122 4.32 5.34 11.79
CA LEU A 122 3.46 4.15 11.75
C LEU A 122 3.57 3.32 13.03
N ASN A 123 2.44 2.98 13.66
CA ASN A 123 2.39 2.01 14.75
C ASN A 123 2.58 0.58 14.22
N THR A 124 2.10 0.31 13.01
CA THR A 124 2.22 -1.00 12.39
C THR A 124 2.38 -0.85 10.88
N PHE A 125 3.41 -1.48 10.34
CA PHE A 125 3.61 -1.68 8.92
C PHE A 125 3.60 -3.18 8.62
N GLU A 126 2.74 -3.62 7.70
CA GLU A 126 2.66 -5.02 7.31
C GLU A 126 3.01 -5.17 5.83
N LEU A 127 4.07 -5.92 5.52
CA LEU A 127 4.43 -6.29 4.16
C LEU A 127 4.05 -7.75 3.90
N ASN A 128 3.10 -7.97 3.00
CA ASN A 128 2.63 -9.28 2.59
C ASN A 128 3.15 -9.58 1.18
N ILE A 129 4.05 -10.55 1.07
CA ILE A 129 4.70 -10.92 -0.18
C ILE A 129 4.12 -12.25 -0.66
N MET A 130 3.66 -12.28 -1.90
CA MET A 130 3.25 -13.51 -2.58
C MET A 130 4.39 -13.99 -3.49
N ALA A 131 5.09 -15.02 -3.04
CA ALA A 131 6.08 -15.73 -3.85
C ALA A 131 5.39 -16.79 -4.71
N LEU A 132 5.92 -17.05 -5.90
CA LEU A 132 5.43 -18.14 -6.76
C LEU A 132 5.98 -19.49 -6.33
N TYR A 133 7.24 -19.50 -5.89
CA TYR A 133 7.96 -20.71 -5.54
C TYR A 133 8.55 -20.64 -4.13
N SER A 134 8.77 -21.83 -3.54
CA SER A 134 9.36 -22.01 -2.22
C SER A 134 10.78 -21.44 -2.13
N HIS A 135 11.63 -21.68 -3.14
CA HIS A 135 13.00 -21.16 -3.17
C HIS A 135 13.06 -19.63 -3.19
N GLN A 136 12.14 -18.96 -3.90
CA GLN A 136 12.06 -17.49 -3.89
C GLN A 136 11.68 -16.96 -2.51
N ARG A 137 10.75 -17.64 -1.82
CA ARG A 137 10.39 -17.31 -0.43
C ARG A 137 11.60 -17.44 0.49
N THR A 138 12.36 -18.52 0.40
CA THR A 138 13.55 -18.72 1.25
C THR A 138 14.57 -17.61 1.00
N ALA A 139 14.91 -17.35 -0.26
CA ALA A 139 15.90 -16.33 -0.63
C ALA A 139 15.50 -14.92 -0.13
N ILE A 140 14.25 -14.50 -0.32
CA ILE A 140 13.82 -13.16 0.13
C ILE A 140 13.76 -13.05 1.66
N MET A 141 13.40 -14.13 2.36
CA MET A 141 13.40 -14.15 3.83
C MET A 141 14.82 -14.01 4.38
N GLU A 142 15.79 -14.73 3.81
CA GLU A 142 17.20 -14.62 4.19
C GLU A 142 17.74 -13.19 4.01
N GLU A 143 17.32 -12.47 2.97
CA GLU A 143 17.71 -11.06 2.80
C GLU A 143 17.11 -10.15 3.89
N PHE A 144 15.83 -10.35 4.25
CA PHE A 144 15.20 -9.55 5.30
C PHE A 144 15.76 -9.85 6.70
N GLU A 145 16.15 -11.09 6.97
CA GLU A 145 16.74 -11.51 8.26
C GLU A 145 18.14 -10.92 8.51
N LYS A 146 18.86 -10.48 7.45
CA LYS A 146 20.16 -9.81 7.59
C LYS A 146 20.08 -8.41 8.20
N ASP A 147 18.89 -7.81 8.22
CA ASP A 147 18.67 -6.44 8.70
C ASP A 147 17.79 -6.40 9.95
N ASP A 148 18.38 -6.02 11.09
CA ASP A 148 17.68 -5.89 12.39
C ASP A 148 16.45 -4.99 12.35
N TYR A 149 16.39 -4.07 11.38
CA TYR A 149 15.28 -3.15 11.19
C TYR A 149 13.94 -3.86 10.90
N TRP A 150 13.99 -4.97 10.17
CA TRP A 150 12.81 -5.80 9.86
C TRP A 150 12.33 -6.63 11.05
N LEU A 151 13.16 -6.73 12.10
CA LEU A 151 12.84 -7.40 13.35
C LEU A 151 12.22 -6.44 14.38
N SER A 152 12.06 -5.16 14.04
CA SER A 152 11.38 -4.21 14.92
C SER A 152 9.91 -4.58 15.11
N SER A 153 9.37 -4.38 16.32
CA SER A 153 8.00 -4.76 16.70
C SER A 153 6.90 -4.07 15.88
N HIS A 154 7.23 -2.99 15.17
CA HIS A 154 6.31 -2.21 14.35
C HIS A 154 6.23 -2.72 12.91
N VAL A 155 7.11 -3.62 12.49
CA VAL A 155 7.14 -4.21 11.15
C VAL A 155 6.71 -5.67 11.22
N LYS A 156 5.71 -6.05 10.42
CA LYS A 156 5.31 -7.44 10.22
C LYS A 156 5.57 -7.85 8.78
N LEU A 157 6.48 -8.79 8.60
CA LEU A 157 6.77 -9.39 7.31
C LEU A 157 6.03 -10.73 7.19
N ASN A 158 5.22 -10.88 6.14
CA ASN A 158 4.48 -12.10 5.83
C ASN A 158 4.78 -12.56 4.41
N VAL A 159 5.57 -13.62 4.23
CA VAL A 159 5.85 -14.19 2.90
C VAL A 159 5.09 -15.50 2.71
N LYS A 160 4.11 -15.49 1.80
CA LYS A 160 3.27 -16.64 1.45
C LYS A 160 3.61 -17.15 0.05
N VAL A 161 3.58 -18.47 -0.13
CA VAL A 161 3.75 -19.10 -1.44
C VAL A 161 2.37 -19.31 -2.06
N GLN A 162 2.14 -18.78 -3.26
CA GLN A 162 1.03 -19.19 -4.12
C GLN A 162 1.46 -20.46 -4.85
N ASN A 163 1.16 -21.63 -4.27
CA ASN A 163 1.52 -22.93 -4.87
C ASN A 163 0.85 -23.11 -6.25
N LEU A 164 1.53 -22.63 -7.30
CA LEU A 164 1.39 -23.07 -8.67
C LEU A 164 2.50 -24.10 -8.85
N GLN A 165 2.14 -25.38 -8.77
CA GLN A 165 2.95 -26.59 -9.02
C GLN A 165 4.45 -26.31 -9.26
N GLU A 166 5.29 -26.73 -8.30
CA GLU A 166 6.76 -26.66 -8.42
C GLU A 166 7.18 -27.10 -9.82
N LYS A 167 7.74 -26.17 -10.60
CA LYS A 167 8.26 -26.50 -11.91
C LYS A 167 9.45 -27.45 -11.67
N PRO A 168 9.49 -28.61 -12.36
CA PRO A 168 10.53 -29.62 -12.16
C PRO A 168 11.94 -29.07 -12.37
#